data_AF-A0A925XFA1-F1
#
_entry.id   AF-A0A925XFA1-F1
#
_cell.length_a   1.000
_cell.length_b   1.000
_cell.length_c   1.000
_cell.angle_alpha   90.00
_cell.angle_beta   90.00
_cell.angle_gamma   90.00
#
_symmetry.space_group_name_H-M   'P 1'
#
loop_
_entity.id
_entity.type
_entity.pdbx_description
1 polymer ?
#
loop_
_entity_poly.entity_id
_entity_poly.type
_entity_poly.pdbx_seq_one_letter_code
_entity_poly.pdbx_strand_id
1 'polypeptide(L)'
;MTRRYVTDLKDGDIVDEVFLVADKQLRANRNAALYLTVDLRDRTGVVNGRMWNVMEESCNHIQIGGFVRIKGKVQLYQGTLQLILTHIDAVAASNIDPVDFESMTSQKIEELFAQLRTILLGFENAQLRTLMECFLLDDPLMRLLAETPAGVKAHHAYRGGLIEHIVS
;
A
#
# COMPACT_ATOMS: atom_id res chain seq x y z
N MET A 1 8.98 -2.87 -18.98
CA MET A 1 9.66 -2.90 -17.67
C MET A 1 8.61 -3.31 -16.65
N THR A 2 8.96 -4.19 -15.72
CA THR A 2 8.06 -4.62 -14.64
C THR A 2 7.84 -3.46 -13.68
N ARG A 3 6.59 -3.17 -13.35
CA ARG A 3 6.17 -2.17 -12.38
C ARG A 3 6.86 -2.43 -11.03
N ARG A 4 7.35 -1.37 -10.37
CA ARG A 4 7.80 -1.44 -8.97
C ARG A 4 6.68 -1.02 -8.02
N TYR A 5 6.42 -1.84 -7.02
CA TYR A 5 5.39 -1.59 -6.02
C TYR A 5 5.95 -0.82 -4.82
N VAL A 6 5.07 -0.17 -4.05
CA VAL A 6 5.41 0.64 -2.88
C VAL A 6 6.29 -0.12 -1.88
N THR A 7 6.00 -1.40 -1.64
CA THR A 7 6.74 -2.25 -0.71
C THR A 7 8.16 -2.60 -1.16
N ASP A 8 8.44 -2.54 -2.46
CA ASP A 8 9.75 -2.83 -3.04
C ASP A 8 10.68 -1.61 -3.06
N LEU A 9 10.16 -0.42 -2.74
CA LEU A 9 10.90 0.84 -2.80
C LEU A 9 11.99 0.89 -1.73
N LYS A 10 13.18 1.32 -2.13
CA LYS A 10 14.34 1.50 -1.24
C LYS A 10 14.87 2.91 -1.32
N ASP A 11 15.55 3.34 -0.25
CA ASP A 11 16.22 4.64 -0.22
C ASP A 11 17.17 4.79 -1.42
N GLY A 12 17.09 5.92 -2.11
CA GLY A 12 17.89 6.19 -3.30
C GLY A 12 17.26 5.81 -4.64
N ASP A 13 16.19 5.00 -4.64
CA ASP A 13 15.55 4.56 -5.88
C ASP A 13 14.97 5.73 -6.68
N ILE A 14 15.14 5.67 -8.01
CA ILE A 14 14.45 6.55 -8.95
C ILE A 14 13.13 5.86 -9.33
N VAL A 15 12.02 6.59 -9.24
CA VAL A 15 10.67 6.08 -9.55
C VAL A 15 10.12 6.82 -10.77
N ASP A 16 9.50 6.06 -11.68
CA ASP A 16 8.69 6.55 -12.81
C ASP A 16 7.51 5.57 -12.96
N GLU A 17 6.52 5.70 -12.08
CA GLU A 17 5.44 4.72 -11.91
C GLU A 17 4.09 5.40 -11.73
N VAL A 18 3.00 4.66 -11.96
CA VAL A 18 1.64 5.14 -11.73
C VAL A 18 1.18 4.77 -10.32
N PHE A 19 0.53 5.72 -9.64
CA PHE A 19 -0.04 5.56 -8.30
C PHE A 19 -1.49 6.04 -8.29
N LEU A 20 -2.29 5.49 -7.37
CA LEU A 20 -3.60 6.04 -7.02
C LEU A 20 -3.40 7.12 -5.94
N VAL A 21 -4.06 8.27 -6.10
CA VAL A 21 -4.03 9.34 -5.10
C VAL A 21 -5.00 9.02 -3.97
N ALA A 22 -4.49 8.67 -2.80
CA ALA A 22 -5.30 8.39 -1.61
C ALA A 22 -5.68 9.68 -0.86
N ASP A 23 -4.75 10.62 -0.74
CA ASP A 23 -4.99 11.96 -0.16
C ASP A 23 -4.07 13.00 -0.82
N LYS A 24 -4.45 14.28 -0.79
CA LYS A 24 -3.58 15.39 -1.23
C LYS A 24 -3.79 16.63 -0.36
N GLN A 25 -2.71 17.34 -0.06
CA GLN A 25 -2.75 18.59 0.70
C GLN A 25 -1.69 19.57 0.18
N LEU A 26 -2.08 20.82 0.01
CA LEU A 26 -1.17 21.91 -0.30
C LEU A 26 -0.78 22.61 0.99
N ARG A 27 0.52 22.74 1.24
CA ARG A 27 1.06 23.31 2.49
C ARG A 27 2.09 24.38 2.19
N ALA A 28 2.23 25.35 3.10
CA ALA A 28 3.32 26.33 3.03
C ALA A 28 4.51 25.87 3.88
N ASN A 29 5.73 26.04 3.36
CA ASN A 29 6.94 25.84 4.14
C ASN A 29 7.25 27.09 5.01
N ARG A 30 8.35 27.04 5.77
CA ARG A 30 8.77 28.15 6.65
C ARG A 30 9.04 29.46 5.91
N ASN A 31 9.30 29.41 4.61
CA ASN A 31 9.56 30.56 3.74
C ASN A 31 8.30 30.98 2.95
N ALA A 32 7.12 30.53 3.36
CA ALA A 32 5.84 30.74 2.68
C ALA A 32 5.75 30.16 1.25
N ALA A 33 6.73 29.37 0.79
CA ALA A 33 6.65 28.68 -0.49
C ALA A 33 5.78 27.42 -0.37
N LEU A 34 4.89 27.21 -1.34
CA LEU A 34 3.95 26.10 -1.35
C LEU A 34 4.63 24.79 -1.76
N TYR A 35 4.21 23.70 -1.14
CA TYR A 35 4.58 22.34 -1.47
C TYR A 35 3.36 21.43 -1.39
N LEU A 36 3.30 20.44 -2.29
CA LEU A 36 2.29 19.41 -2.31
C LEU A 36 2.75 18.24 -1.44
N THR A 37 1.88 17.77 -0.56
CA THR A 37 1.97 16.44 0.04
C THR A 37 0.87 15.57 -0.53
N VAL A 38 1.21 14.37 -0.98
CA VAL A 38 0.26 13.43 -1.60
C VAL A 38 0.51 12.04 -1.05
N ASP A 39 -0.55 11.33 -0.67
CA ASP A 39 -0.44 9.92 -0.30
C ASP A 39 -0.69 9.07 -1.55
N LEU A 40 0.35 8.36 -1.98
CA LEU A 40 0.38 7.57 -3.21
C LEU A 40 0.20 6.10 -2.86
N ARG A 41 -0.79 5.46 -3.47
CA ARG A 41 -1.17 4.08 -3.17
C ARG A 41 -1.02 3.17 -4.38
N ASP A 42 -0.61 1.94 -4.12
CA ASP A 42 -0.86 0.78 -4.98
C ASP A 42 -1.39 -0.38 -4.14
N ARG A 43 -1.57 -1.56 -4.75
CA ARG A 43 -2.08 -2.75 -4.06
C ARG A 43 -1.25 -3.20 -2.84
N THR A 44 0.02 -2.80 -2.75
CA THR A 44 0.96 -3.25 -1.71
C THR A 44 1.11 -2.26 -0.56
N GLY A 45 0.65 -1.02 -0.71
CA GLY A 45 0.72 -0.04 0.37
C GLY A 45 0.59 1.40 -0.07
N VAL A 46 0.95 2.28 0.87
CA VAL A 46 0.92 3.74 0.70
C VAL A 46 2.31 4.31 0.98
N VAL A 47 2.75 5.24 0.13
CA VAL A 47 3.98 6.03 0.33
C VAL A 47 3.64 7.51 0.29
N ASN A 48 4.22 8.29 1.20
CA ASN A 48 4.04 9.74 1.20
C ASN A 48 4.93 10.37 0.13
N GLY A 49 4.32 11.13 -0.77
CA GLY A 49 4.99 11.94 -1.77
C GLY A 49 5.05 13.41 -1.36
N ARG A 50 6.17 14.07 -1.66
CA ARG A 50 6.34 15.51 -1.52
C ARG A 50 6.89 16.15 -2.79
N MET A 51 6.19 17.18 -3.28
CA MET A 51 6.66 18.03 -4.39
C MET A 51 6.85 19.45 -3.89
N TRP A 52 8.06 19.99 -4.04
CA TRP A 52 8.42 21.32 -3.55
C TRP A 52 8.17 22.40 -4.61
N ASN A 53 8.00 23.64 -4.15
CA ASN A 53 7.90 24.84 -5.00
C ASN A 53 6.79 24.73 -6.05
N VAL A 54 5.63 24.23 -5.64
CA VAL A 54 4.47 24.10 -6.53
C VAL A 54 3.63 25.37 -6.51
N MET A 55 2.84 25.57 -7.56
CA MET A 55 1.77 26.57 -7.59
C MET A 55 0.42 25.87 -7.36
N GLU A 56 -0.54 26.54 -6.73
CA GLU A 56 -1.86 25.95 -6.45
C GLU A 56 -2.53 25.43 -7.74
N GLU A 57 -2.50 26.24 -8.78
CA GLU A 57 -3.03 25.92 -10.11
C GLU A 57 -2.42 24.66 -10.71
N SER A 58 -1.11 24.44 -10.49
CA SER A 58 -0.39 23.27 -10.99
C SER A 58 -0.84 21.96 -10.33
N CYS A 59 -1.59 22.01 -9.22
CA CYS A 59 -2.07 20.83 -8.51
C CYS A 59 -3.58 20.57 -8.70
N ASN A 60 -4.29 21.41 -9.45
CA ASN A 60 -5.75 21.31 -9.61
C ASN A 60 -6.19 20.09 -10.42
N HIS A 61 -5.36 19.63 -11.34
CA HIS A 61 -5.64 18.46 -12.18
C HIS A 61 -5.46 17.13 -11.43
N ILE A 62 -4.82 17.14 -10.25
CA ILE A 62 -4.63 15.96 -9.40
C ILE A 62 -5.90 15.76 -8.59
N GLN A 63 -6.53 14.60 -8.67
CA GLN A 63 -7.79 14.32 -7.97
C GLN A 63 -7.62 13.16 -7.00
N ILE A 64 -8.22 13.26 -5.81
CA ILE A 64 -8.29 12.13 -4.86
C ILE A 64 -9.13 11.02 -5.52
N GLY A 65 -8.64 9.78 -5.45
CA GLY A 65 -9.20 8.65 -6.19
C GLY A 65 -8.81 8.61 -7.67
N GLY A 66 -8.04 9.59 -8.17
CA GLY A 66 -7.48 9.60 -9.52
C GLY A 66 -6.12 8.92 -9.59
N PHE A 67 -5.71 8.53 -10.80
CA PHE A 67 -4.39 7.97 -11.06
C PHE A 67 -3.42 9.07 -11.50
N VAL A 68 -2.18 8.97 -11.03
CA VAL A 68 -1.11 9.89 -11.40
C VAL A 68 0.17 9.13 -11.73
N ARG A 69 0.87 9.56 -12.77
CA ARG A 69 2.23 9.10 -13.05
C ARG A 69 3.21 10.01 -12.32
N ILE A 70 4.10 9.41 -11.55
CA ILE A 70 5.04 10.10 -10.69
C ILE A 70 6.46 9.84 -11.14
N LYS A 71 7.25 10.92 -11.29
CA LYS A 71 8.71 10.84 -11.41
C LYS A 71 9.38 11.46 -10.21
N GLY A 72 10.27 10.73 -9.57
CA GLY A 72 10.93 11.21 -8.36
C GLY A 72 12.00 10.29 -7.83
N LYS A 73 12.47 10.61 -6.62
CA LYS A 73 13.46 9.83 -5.89
C LYS A 73 12.93 9.45 -4.52
N VAL A 74 13.09 8.18 -4.14
CA VAL A 74 12.79 7.70 -2.80
C VAL A 74 13.87 8.20 -1.83
N GLN A 75 13.44 8.71 -0.69
CA GLN A 75 14.30 9.22 0.37
C GLN A 75 13.83 8.67 1.72
N LEU A 76 14.76 8.15 2.53
CA LEU A 76 14.52 7.87 3.93
C LEU A 76 14.61 9.18 4.75
N TYR A 77 13.52 9.56 5.41
CA TYR A 77 13.46 10.76 6.24
C TYR A 77 12.83 10.44 7.60
N GLN A 78 13.58 10.69 8.67
CA GLN A 78 13.14 10.41 10.06
C GLN A 78 12.64 8.97 10.27
N GLY A 79 13.26 8.00 9.59
CA GLY A 79 12.92 6.57 9.69
C GLY A 79 11.77 6.11 8.79
N THR A 80 11.18 7.01 7.99
CA THR A 80 10.09 6.68 7.06
C THR A 80 10.49 7.00 5.63
N LEU A 81 10.17 6.11 4.68
CA LEU A 81 10.36 6.38 3.27
C LEU A 81 9.37 7.45 2.79
N GLN A 82 9.87 8.41 2.04
CA GLN A 82 9.07 9.40 1.31
C GLN A 82 9.55 9.49 -0.13
N LEU A 83 8.65 9.83 -1.04
CA LEU A 83 8.97 10.13 -2.42
C LEU A 83 9.20 11.63 -2.57
N ILE A 84 10.34 12.06 -3.12
CA ILE A 84 10.56 13.44 -3.55
C ILE A 84 10.24 13.53 -5.03
N LEU A 85 9.14 14.22 -5.34
CA LEU A 85 8.59 14.31 -6.68
C LEU A 85 9.26 15.43 -7.46
N THR A 86 9.59 15.12 -8.70
CA THR A 86 10.00 16.09 -9.72
C THR A 86 8.87 16.36 -10.70
N HIS A 87 8.03 15.35 -10.97
CA HIS A 87 6.87 15.46 -11.86
C HIS A 87 5.70 14.63 -11.32
N ILE A 88 4.49 15.12 -11.59
CA ILE A 88 3.21 14.48 -11.29
C ILE A 88 2.23 14.85 -12.40
N ASP A 89 1.68 13.84 -13.07
CA ASP A 89 0.73 14.03 -14.18
C ASP A 89 -0.48 13.11 -14.00
N ALA A 90 -1.69 13.62 -14.21
CA ALA A 90 -2.89 12.81 -14.17
C ALA A 90 -2.91 11.78 -15.32
N VAL A 91 -3.36 10.56 -15.02
CA VAL A 91 -3.50 9.45 -15.96
C VAL A 91 -4.96 9.04 -16.06
N ALA A 92 -5.44 8.85 -17.29
CA ALA A 92 -6.78 8.35 -17.54
C ALA A 92 -6.92 6.90 -17.04
N ALA A 93 -7.97 6.63 -16.25
CA ALA A 93 -8.24 5.30 -15.69
C ALA A 93 -8.43 4.21 -16.76
N SER A 94 -8.81 4.58 -17.99
CA SER A 94 -8.95 3.65 -19.12
C SER A 94 -7.67 2.90 -19.50
N ASN A 95 -6.52 3.43 -19.09
CA ASN A 95 -5.20 2.86 -19.42
C ASN A 95 -4.60 2.07 -18.24
N ILE A 96 -5.38 1.86 -17.18
CA ILE A 96 -4.93 1.30 -15.91
C ILE A 96 -5.65 -0.01 -15.63
N ASP A 97 -4.88 -1.05 -15.28
CA ASP A 97 -5.44 -2.28 -14.74
C ASP A 97 -5.84 -2.04 -13.26
N PRO A 98 -7.13 -2.15 -12.90
CA PRO A 98 -7.59 -1.95 -11.52
C PRO A 98 -6.89 -2.88 -10.51
N VAL A 99 -6.48 -4.08 -10.93
CA VAL A 99 -5.84 -5.10 -10.06
C VAL A 99 -4.54 -4.58 -9.43
N ASP A 100 -3.86 -3.63 -10.06
CA ASP A 100 -2.63 -3.04 -9.53
C ASP A 100 -2.85 -2.06 -8.36
N PHE A 101 -4.09 -1.62 -8.13
CA PHE A 101 -4.44 -0.54 -7.18
C PHE A 101 -5.59 -0.88 -6.24
N GLU A 102 -6.31 -1.95 -6.54
CA GLU A 102 -7.21 -2.62 -5.63
C GLU A 102 -6.39 -3.35 -4.57
N SER A 103 -6.53 -2.90 -3.32
CA SER A 103 -6.07 -3.68 -2.17
C SER A 103 -6.77 -5.05 -2.18
N MET A 104 -5.97 -6.10 -1.91
CA MET A 104 -6.35 -7.50 -1.71
C MET A 104 -7.71 -7.97 -2.28
N THR A 105 -7.69 -8.74 -3.36
CA THR A 105 -8.90 -9.35 -3.92
C THR A 105 -9.45 -10.46 -3.01
N SER A 106 -10.76 -10.70 -3.04
CA SER A 106 -11.37 -11.81 -2.28
C SER A 106 -10.73 -13.17 -2.64
N GLN A 107 -10.37 -13.37 -3.90
CA GLN A 107 -9.65 -14.55 -4.35
C GLN A 107 -8.27 -14.67 -3.67
N LYS A 108 -7.55 -13.57 -3.50
CA LYS A 108 -6.25 -13.60 -2.83
C LYS A 108 -6.38 -13.94 -1.35
N ILE A 109 -7.42 -13.43 -0.69
CA ILE A 109 -7.73 -13.77 0.70
C ILE A 109 -7.98 -15.29 0.84
N GLU A 110 -8.75 -15.88 -0.07
CA GLU A 110 -9.01 -17.32 -0.09
C GLU A 110 -7.71 -18.15 -0.26
N GLU A 111 -6.80 -17.72 -1.15
CA GLU A 111 -5.49 -18.36 -1.31
C GLU A 111 -4.66 -18.34 -0.03
N LEU A 112 -4.63 -17.20 0.66
CA LEU A 112 -3.86 -17.03 1.90
C LEU A 112 -4.46 -17.85 3.05
N PHE A 113 -5.80 -17.97 3.11
CA PHE A 113 -6.45 -18.88 4.04
C PHE A 113 -6.10 -20.34 3.77
N ALA A 114 -6.04 -20.76 2.50
CA ALA A 114 -5.66 -22.11 2.15
C ALA A 114 -4.21 -22.41 2.58
N GLN A 115 -3.30 -21.45 2.41
CA GLN A 115 -1.92 -21.56 2.90
C GLN A 115 -1.85 -21.62 4.42
N LEU A 116 -2.53 -20.71 5.11
CA LEU A 116 -2.62 -20.70 6.58
C LEU A 116 -3.13 -22.04 7.10
N ARG A 117 -4.22 -22.56 6.53
CA ARG A 117 -4.79 -23.86 6.91
C ARG A 117 -3.79 -25.00 6.71
N THR A 118 -3.02 -24.97 5.62
CA THR A 118 -1.98 -25.98 5.35
C THR A 118 -0.89 -25.95 6.42
N ILE A 119 -0.42 -24.77 6.81
CA ILE A 119 0.57 -24.59 7.89
C ILE A 119 0.01 -25.11 9.22
N LEU A 120 -1.18 -24.65 9.58
CA LEU A 120 -1.82 -24.95 10.87
C LEU A 120 -2.23 -26.41 11.04
N LEU A 121 -2.59 -27.12 9.95
CA LEU A 121 -2.91 -28.55 10.00
C LEU A 121 -1.68 -29.45 9.80
N GLY A 122 -0.55 -28.87 9.37
CA GLY A 122 0.71 -29.59 9.13
C GLY A 122 1.46 -30.03 10.39
N PHE A 123 1.06 -29.60 11.59
CA PHE A 123 1.69 -30.03 12.84
C PHE A 123 1.53 -31.54 13.05
N GLU A 124 2.62 -32.26 13.31
CA GLU A 124 2.60 -33.70 13.58
C GLU A 124 2.01 -34.03 14.97
N ASN A 125 2.22 -33.16 15.94
CA ASN A 125 1.70 -33.33 17.30
C ASN A 125 0.17 -33.15 17.31
N ALA A 126 -0.55 -34.18 17.77
CA ALA A 126 -2.01 -34.20 17.76
C ALA A 126 -2.63 -33.09 18.62
N GLN A 127 -2.07 -32.80 19.80
CA GLN A 127 -2.61 -31.76 20.69
C GLN A 127 -2.44 -30.36 20.10
N LEU A 128 -1.29 -30.08 19.48
CA LEU A 128 -1.06 -28.82 18.78
C LEU A 128 -1.99 -28.68 17.57
N ARG A 129 -2.17 -29.74 16.78
CA ARG A 129 -3.12 -29.72 15.66
C ARG A 129 -4.55 -29.42 16.13
N THR A 130 -5.03 -30.07 17.19
CA THR A 130 -6.35 -29.78 17.76
C THR A 130 -6.48 -28.34 18.23
N LEU A 131 -5.46 -27.77 18.86
CA LEU A 131 -5.47 -26.36 19.23
C LEU A 131 -5.57 -25.44 17.99
N MET A 132 -4.84 -25.76 16.92
CA MET A 132 -4.90 -24.99 15.68
C MET A 132 -6.27 -25.11 14.98
N GLU A 133 -6.88 -26.29 15.02
CA GLU A 133 -8.26 -26.50 14.54
C GLU A 133 -9.26 -25.63 15.31
N CYS A 134 -9.09 -25.44 16.62
CA CYS A 134 -9.96 -24.55 17.40
C CYS A 134 -9.94 -23.10 16.87
N PHE A 135 -8.78 -22.59 16.46
CA PHE A 135 -8.69 -21.25 15.83
C PHE A 135 -9.37 -21.23 14.46
N LEU A 136 -9.13 -22.26 13.62
CA LEU A 136 -9.71 -22.36 12.28
C LEU A 136 -11.25 -22.48 12.28
N LEU A 137 -11.83 -23.04 13.35
CA LEU A 137 -13.28 -23.19 13.51
C LEU A 137 -13.97 -21.94 14.06
N ASP A 138 -13.22 -20.95 14.53
CA ASP A 138 -13.75 -19.67 15.01
C ASP A 138 -13.97 -18.72 13.82
N ASP A 139 -15.12 -18.85 13.17
CA ASP A 139 -15.52 -18.02 12.02
C ASP A 139 -15.38 -16.50 12.28
N PRO A 140 -15.86 -15.95 13.42
CA PRO A 140 -15.63 -14.54 13.77
C PRO A 140 -14.15 -14.15 13.78
N LEU A 141 -13.31 -14.94 14.43
CA LEU A 141 -11.87 -14.69 14.49
C LEU A 141 -11.24 -14.73 13.09
N MET A 142 -11.54 -15.77 12.31
CA MET A 142 -10.96 -15.93 10.97
C MET A 142 -11.41 -14.81 10.04
N ARG A 143 -12.67 -14.37 10.09
CA ARG A 143 -13.13 -13.20 9.33
C ARG A 143 -12.37 -11.93 9.71
N LEU A 144 -12.23 -11.66 11.00
CA LEU A 144 -11.45 -10.50 11.46
C LEU A 144 -10.00 -10.57 10.98
N LEU A 145 -9.38 -11.75 11.04
CA LEU A 145 -8.01 -11.96 10.55
C LEU A 145 -7.85 -11.55 9.08
N ALA A 146 -8.81 -11.91 8.24
CA ALA A 146 -8.80 -11.64 6.81
C ALA A 146 -9.18 -10.21 6.41
N GLU A 147 -9.75 -9.44 7.33
CA GLU A 147 -10.13 -8.05 7.08
C GLU A 147 -9.17 -7.07 7.74
N THR A 148 -8.41 -7.52 8.74
CA THR A 148 -7.58 -6.64 9.55
C THR A 148 -6.29 -6.28 8.80
N PRO A 149 -5.87 -5.00 8.81
CA PRO A 149 -4.53 -4.62 8.38
C PRO A 149 -3.47 -5.08 9.39
N ALA A 150 -2.27 -5.43 8.92
CA ALA A 150 -1.18 -5.82 9.83
C ALA A 150 -0.60 -4.63 10.62
N GLY A 151 -0.84 -3.39 10.15
CA GLY A 151 -0.29 -2.18 10.74
C GLY A 151 -1.08 -0.92 10.41
N VAL A 152 -0.73 0.18 11.09
CA VAL A 152 -1.44 1.47 10.98
C VAL A 152 -0.87 2.36 9.88
N LYS A 153 0.46 2.32 9.64
CA LYS A 153 1.13 3.22 8.68
C LYS A 153 2.23 2.58 7.82
N ALA A 154 2.58 1.32 8.06
CA ALA A 154 3.63 0.60 7.34
C ALA A 154 3.34 -0.90 7.30
N HIS A 155 3.96 -1.62 6.35
CA HIS A 155 3.87 -3.07 6.08
C HIS A 155 2.46 -3.68 6.19
N HIS A 156 1.85 -3.98 5.04
CA HIS A 156 0.51 -4.57 4.97
C HIS A 156 -0.59 -3.78 5.71
N ALA A 157 -0.50 -2.44 5.69
CA ALA A 157 -1.48 -1.52 6.28
C ALA A 157 -2.73 -1.35 5.40
N TYR A 158 -3.33 -2.46 4.96
CA TYR A 158 -4.54 -2.53 4.15
C TYR A 158 -5.42 -3.71 4.59
N ARG A 159 -6.70 -3.70 4.22
CA ARG A 159 -7.65 -4.78 4.54
C ARG A 159 -7.09 -6.14 4.09
N GLY A 160 -6.99 -7.09 5.01
CA GLY A 160 -6.41 -8.42 4.79
C GLY A 160 -4.88 -8.48 4.83
N GLY A 161 -4.22 -7.37 5.12
CA GLY A 161 -2.78 -7.35 5.31
C GLY A 161 -2.29 -8.21 6.47
N LEU A 162 -3.09 -8.43 7.52
CA LEU A 162 -2.72 -9.26 8.66
C LEU A 162 -2.54 -10.73 8.26
N ILE A 163 -3.48 -11.31 7.51
CA ILE A 163 -3.35 -12.71 7.08
C ILE A 163 -2.17 -12.90 6.13
N GLU A 164 -1.89 -11.93 5.25
CA GLU A 164 -0.70 -11.96 4.39
C GLU A 164 0.59 -11.95 5.21
N HIS A 165 0.67 -11.07 6.21
CA HIS A 165 1.83 -10.96 7.09
C HIS A 165 2.10 -12.25 7.88
N ILE A 166 1.07 -13.01 8.25
CA ILE A 166 1.22 -14.26 9.00
C ILE A 166 1.78 -15.39 8.11
N VAL A 167 1.44 -15.40 6.82
CA VAL A 167 1.83 -16.48 5.90
C VAL A 167 3.07 -16.15 5.04
N SER A 168 3.48 -14.88 4.95
CA SER A 168 4.68 -14.42 4.24
C SER A 168 5.95 -14.58 5.07
#